data_AF-Q9GYN5-F1
#
_entry.id   AF-Q9GYN5-F1
#
_cell.length_a   1.000
_cell.length_b   1.000
_cell.length_c   1.000
_cell.angle_alpha   90.00
_cell.angle_beta   90.00
_cell.angle_gamma   90.00
#
_symmetry.space_group_name_H-M   'P 1'
#
loop_
_entity.id
_entity.type
_entity.pdbx_description
1 polymer ?
#
loop_
_entity_poly.entity_id
_entity_poly.type
_entity_poly.pdbx_seq_one_letter_code
_entity_poly.pdbx_strand_id
1 'polypeptide(L)'
;MELKINIDGLERSVSGVTDTTTCSQIIYALAHATSQRGRFVMVEKYRNVERRLAPTDRPLETLRKWREHAANVTFQMLRVDQNDEICDLVDESVPLEPAKPYFHPKQTSTSSMVTSLPGRSAAGQQQLENGQRSTSSLPTYASAGGVTGTLGRNTRRPPPPDYMSVMEKKNITMGAATIPQKDDFDCFKRADVKKLSETMNQQEVAEYLVQEEELRQLLKQQKNLRAILKPMIAANWPQQYQLELKKSHKLKASLAATKEAINKTRSDILRVEETEKDLMKKLAEFKKQDENGDENSEVLETSFDLGCSGTSTPLTVIA
;
A
#
# COMPACT_ATOMS: atom_id res chain seq x y z
N MET A 1 10.38 -27.68 20.13
CA MET A 1 10.85 -27.33 18.76
C MET A 1 11.79 -26.15 18.85
N GLU A 2 12.56 -25.89 17.78
CA GLU A 2 13.34 -24.66 17.63
C GLU A 2 12.76 -23.83 16.48
N LEU A 3 12.72 -22.51 16.67
CA LEU A 3 12.21 -21.57 15.67
C LEU A 3 13.30 -20.54 15.31
N LYS A 4 13.60 -20.41 14.02
CA LYS A 4 14.57 -19.43 13.50
C LYS A 4 13.90 -18.09 13.21
N ILE A 5 14.47 -17.01 13.74
CA ILE A 5 13.92 -15.67 13.67
C ILE A 5 15.06 -14.68 13.36
N ASN A 6 14.86 -13.82 12.36
CA ASN A 6 15.79 -12.77 11.99
C ASN A 6 15.53 -11.50 12.81
N ILE A 7 16.56 -10.95 13.45
CA ILE A 7 16.51 -9.71 14.23
C ILE A 7 17.61 -8.80 13.71
N ASP A 8 17.25 -7.62 13.17
CA ASP A 8 18.21 -6.64 12.63
C ASP A 8 19.25 -7.24 11.65
N GLY A 9 18.84 -8.27 10.89
CA GLY A 9 19.71 -8.99 9.93
C GLY A 9 20.50 -10.17 10.53
N LEU A 10 20.40 -10.44 11.83
CA LEU A 10 21.01 -11.60 12.48
C LEU A 10 19.98 -12.71 12.71
N GLU A 11 20.28 -13.93 12.24
CA GLU A 11 19.47 -15.12 12.54
C GLU A 11 19.71 -15.56 14.00
N ARG A 12 18.62 -15.68 14.76
CA ARG A 12 18.61 -16.24 16.12
C ARG A 12 17.63 -17.40 16.20
N SER A 13 17.96 -18.44 16.96
CA SER A 13 17.05 -19.56 17.24
C SER A 13 16.45 -19.43 18.64
N VAL A 14 15.15 -19.71 18.75
CA VAL A 14 14.45 -19.83 20.04
C VAL A 14 14.14 -21.30 20.27
N SER A 15 14.72 -21.87 21.33
CA SER A 15 14.45 -23.23 21.76
C SER A 15 13.24 -23.29 22.70
N GLY A 16 12.57 -24.45 22.74
CA GLY A 16 11.44 -24.69 23.64
C GLY A 16 10.07 -24.19 23.16
N VAL A 17 9.93 -23.84 21.87
CA VAL A 17 8.65 -23.41 21.30
C VAL A 17 7.67 -24.58 21.22
N THR A 18 6.44 -24.36 21.69
CA THR A 18 5.30 -25.29 21.69
C THR A 18 4.12 -24.74 20.90
N ASP A 19 3.13 -25.58 20.58
CA ASP A 19 1.90 -25.17 19.87
C ASP A 19 1.08 -24.13 20.66
N THR A 20 1.29 -24.00 21.97
CA THR A 20 0.63 -22.99 22.81
C THR A 20 1.37 -21.66 22.89
N THR A 21 2.61 -21.60 22.38
CA THR A 21 3.48 -20.42 22.48
C THR A 21 2.99 -19.32 21.52
N THR A 22 2.74 -18.12 22.05
CA THR A 22 2.28 -16.97 21.26
C THR A 22 3.44 -16.13 20.70
N CYS A 23 3.17 -15.37 19.63
CA CYS A 23 4.14 -14.42 19.07
C CYS A 23 4.63 -13.42 20.12
N SER A 24 3.74 -12.95 21.00
CA SER A 24 4.09 -12.05 22.09
C SER A 24 5.12 -12.62 23.07
N GLN A 25 5.02 -13.91 23.42
CA GLN A 25 5.95 -14.59 24.32
C GLN A 25 7.34 -14.70 23.69
N ILE A 26 7.39 -15.02 22.40
CA ILE A 26 8.64 -15.14 21.65
C ILE A 26 9.32 -13.77 21.51
N ILE A 27 8.55 -12.75 21.13
CA ILE A 27 9.02 -11.36 21.09
C ILE A 27 9.59 -10.94 22.45
N TYR A 28 8.89 -11.24 23.55
CA TYR A 28 9.35 -10.92 24.89
C TYR A 28 10.67 -11.62 25.24
N ALA A 29 10.80 -12.91 24.94
CA ALA A 29 12.01 -13.68 25.17
C ALA A 29 13.21 -13.13 24.37
N LEU A 30 12.98 -12.81 23.08
CA LEU A 30 14.00 -12.25 22.19
C LEU A 30 14.42 -10.84 22.61
N ALA A 31 13.47 -9.96 22.92
CA ALA A 31 13.75 -8.61 23.39
C ALA A 31 14.54 -8.63 24.71
N HIS A 32 14.18 -9.53 25.64
CA HIS A 32 14.91 -9.71 26.90
C HIS A 32 16.34 -10.23 26.66
N ALA A 33 16.52 -11.22 25.79
CA ALA A 33 17.85 -11.77 25.47
C ALA A 33 18.75 -10.75 24.76
N THR A 34 18.17 -9.87 23.94
CA THR A 34 18.90 -8.82 23.19
C THR A 34 19.01 -7.50 23.95
N SER A 35 18.45 -7.40 25.17
CA SER A 35 18.35 -6.15 25.95
C SER A 35 17.68 -5.00 25.20
N GLN A 36 16.80 -5.30 24.25
CA GLN A 36 16.06 -4.33 23.47
C GLN A 36 14.76 -3.95 24.20
N ARG A 37 14.41 -2.66 24.21
CA ARG A 37 13.16 -2.13 24.79
C ARG A 37 12.37 -1.39 23.72
N GLY A 38 11.05 -1.57 23.71
CA GLY A 38 10.18 -0.93 22.74
C GLY A 38 8.97 -1.78 22.39
N ARG A 39 8.26 -1.36 21.34
CA ARG A 39 7.20 -2.15 20.71
C ARG A 39 7.82 -2.94 19.57
N PHE A 40 7.50 -4.21 19.48
CA PHE A 40 8.00 -5.09 18.44
C PHE A 40 6.84 -5.84 17.79
N VAL A 41 7.00 -6.18 16.52
CA VAL A 41 6.06 -7.00 15.74
C VAL A 41 6.83 -8.14 15.11
N MET A 42 6.21 -9.31 15.06
CA MET A 42 6.76 -10.45 14.34
C MET A 42 6.15 -10.47 12.94
N VAL A 43 6.99 -10.69 11.93
CA VAL A 43 6.60 -10.74 10.52
C VAL A 43 6.95 -12.12 9.99
N GLU A 44 6.00 -12.76 9.31
CA GLU A 44 6.29 -13.92 8.47
C GLU A 44 6.59 -13.45 7.05
N LYS A 45 7.67 -13.97 6.46
CA LYS A 45 8.10 -13.67 5.10
C LYS A 45 8.17 -14.95 4.29
N TYR A 46 7.48 -14.95 3.16
CA TYR A 46 7.52 -15.99 2.14
C TYR A 46 7.75 -15.37 0.77
N ARG A 47 8.91 -15.62 0.16
CA ARG A 47 9.35 -14.99 -1.11
C ARG A 47 9.24 -13.46 -1.03
N ASN A 48 8.30 -12.87 -1.78
CA ASN A 48 8.06 -11.44 -1.86
C ASN A 48 6.83 -11.00 -1.05
N VAL A 49 6.23 -11.90 -0.28
CA VAL A 49 5.07 -11.63 0.57
C VAL A 49 5.52 -11.57 2.02
N GLU A 50 5.21 -10.46 2.67
CA GLU A 50 5.43 -10.25 4.10
C GLU A 50 4.09 -10.04 4.78
N ARG A 51 3.90 -10.64 5.96
CA ARG A 51 2.68 -10.51 6.74
C ARG A 51 3.00 -10.29 8.21
N ARG A 52 2.47 -9.21 8.76
CA ARG A 52 2.55 -8.92 10.21
C ARG A 52 1.66 -9.90 10.97
N LEU A 53 2.21 -10.55 11.98
CA LEU A 53 1.49 -11.47 12.86
C LEU A 53 0.92 -10.74 14.06
N ALA A 54 -0.28 -11.13 14.49
CA ALA A 54 -0.88 -10.58 15.70
C ALA A 54 -0.13 -11.08 16.95
N PRO A 55 -0.11 -10.32 18.05
CA PRO A 55 0.53 -10.75 19.29
C PRO A 55 -0.03 -12.08 19.85
N THR A 56 -1.30 -12.37 19.54
CA THR A 56 -2.03 -13.57 19.94
C THR A 56 -1.83 -14.76 19.00
N ASP A 57 -1.24 -14.56 17.83
CA ASP A 57 -1.01 -15.63 16.87
C ASP A 57 0.03 -16.63 17.40
N ARG A 58 -0.01 -17.85 16.89
CA ARG A 58 0.97 -18.91 17.19
C ARG A 58 1.81 -19.18 15.95
N PRO A 59 3.14 -19.02 16.00
CA PRO A 59 3.97 -19.19 14.82
C PRO A 59 3.94 -20.61 14.28
N LEU A 60 3.83 -21.63 15.16
CA LEU A 60 3.75 -23.03 14.72
C LEU A 60 2.43 -23.35 14.00
N GLU A 61 1.30 -22.83 14.50
CA GLU A 61 0.03 -22.93 13.80
C GLU A 61 0.08 -22.20 12.45
N THR A 62 0.73 -21.04 12.40
CA THR A 62 0.88 -20.25 11.18
C THR A 62 1.76 -20.99 10.17
N LEU A 63 2.87 -21.59 10.61
CA LEU A 63 3.74 -22.41 9.79
C LEU A 63 3.01 -23.64 9.22
N ARG A 64 2.11 -24.25 10.01
CA ARG A 64 1.27 -25.38 9.56
C ARG A 64 0.30 -24.98 8.45
N LYS A 65 -0.17 -23.73 8.43
CA LYS A 65 -1.02 -23.21 7.33
C LYS A 65 -0.28 -23.16 5.99
N TRP A 66 1.03 -22.94 6.00
CA TRP A 66 1.86 -22.94 4.79
C TRP A 66 2.12 -24.33 4.17
N ARG A 67 1.74 -25.42 4.85
CA ARG A 67 1.89 -26.82 4.38
C ARG A 67 3.27 -27.10 3.77
N GLU A 68 3.33 -27.35 2.46
CA GLU A 68 4.54 -27.70 1.70
C GLU A 68 5.57 -26.56 1.64
N HIS A 69 5.13 -25.32 1.88
CA HIS A 69 5.98 -24.15 1.83
C HIS A 69 6.56 -23.74 3.19
N ALA A 70 6.22 -24.46 4.26
CA ALA A 70 6.68 -24.18 5.62
C ALA A 70 8.21 -24.03 5.71
N ALA A 71 8.98 -24.85 4.98
CA ALA A 71 10.45 -24.79 5.00
C ALA A 71 11.05 -23.48 4.45
N ASN A 72 10.29 -22.74 3.62
CA ASN A 72 10.74 -21.51 2.98
C ASN A 72 10.21 -20.25 3.68
N VAL A 73 9.43 -20.40 4.74
CA VAL A 73 8.91 -19.27 5.53
C VAL A 73 9.97 -18.87 6.54
N THR A 74 10.31 -17.57 6.55
CA THR A 74 11.21 -17.00 7.55
C THR A 74 10.44 -16.07 8.47
N PHE A 75 10.77 -16.08 9.75
CA PHE A 75 10.20 -15.13 10.71
C PHE A 75 11.18 -14.00 10.98
N GLN A 76 10.68 -12.79 11.17
CA GLN A 76 11.50 -11.61 11.50
C GLN A 76 10.88 -10.85 12.66
N MET A 77 11.70 -10.32 13.56
CA MET A 77 11.26 -9.41 14.62
C MET A 77 11.64 -7.98 14.23
N LEU A 78 10.64 -7.12 14.05
CA LEU A 78 10.83 -5.71 13.69
C LEU A 78 10.47 -4.82 14.88
N ARG A 79 11.25 -3.76 15.07
CA ARG A 79 10.97 -2.72 16.07
C ARG A 79 10.02 -1.67 15.49
N VAL A 80 8.94 -1.38 16.20
CA VAL A 80 7.91 -0.40 15.82
C VAL A 80 8.19 0.91 16.53
N ASP A 81 9.11 1.71 15.97
CA ASP A 81 9.44 3.05 16.44
C ASP A 81 8.86 4.09 15.46
N GLN A 82 7.57 4.47 15.58
CA GLN A 82 6.89 5.64 14.94
C GLN A 82 7.21 5.97 13.45
N ASN A 83 7.88 5.10 12.71
CA ASN A 83 8.29 5.22 11.32
C ASN A 83 7.68 4.03 10.55
N ASP A 84 6.34 3.95 10.51
CA ASP A 84 5.58 3.06 9.62
C ASP A 84 5.74 3.51 8.15
N GLU A 85 6.97 3.53 7.61
CA GLU A 85 7.25 3.83 6.20
C GLU A 85 7.88 2.65 5.43
N ILE A 86 7.99 1.46 6.03
CA ILE A 86 8.58 0.30 5.35
C ILE A 86 7.56 -0.85 5.30
N CYS A 87 7.17 -1.18 4.06
CA CYS A 87 6.39 -2.32 3.58
C CYS A 87 4.84 -2.23 3.60
N ASP A 88 4.28 -1.22 2.92
CA ASP A 88 2.93 -1.26 2.31
C ASP A 88 3.01 -1.22 0.75
N LEU A 89 4.07 -1.81 0.18
CA LEU A 89 4.21 -2.04 -1.26
C LEU A 89 3.86 -3.50 -1.57
N VAL A 90 2.57 -3.83 -1.50
CA VAL A 90 2.03 -5.00 -2.19
C VAL A 90 1.67 -4.58 -3.61
N ASP A 91 2.53 -5.00 -4.54
CA ASP A 91 2.33 -4.95 -5.98
C ASP A 91 1.02 -5.68 -6.34
N GLU A 92 0.12 -4.92 -6.93
CA GLU A 92 -1.22 -5.29 -7.33
C GLU A 92 -1.14 -6.16 -8.59
N SER A 93 -0.98 -7.48 -8.43
CA SER A 93 -1.24 -8.42 -9.54
C SER A 93 -1.49 -9.86 -9.08
N VAL A 94 -2.67 -10.17 -8.52
CA VAL A 94 -3.31 -11.49 -8.74
C VAL A 94 -4.85 -11.32 -8.76
N PRO A 95 -5.55 -11.76 -9.82
CA PRO A 95 -7.01 -11.69 -9.90
C PRO A 95 -7.65 -12.72 -8.95
N LEU A 96 -8.44 -12.25 -7.99
CA LEU A 96 -9.34 -13.08 -7.20
C LEU A 96 -10.65 -13.28 -7.98
N GLU A 97 -10.87 -14.53 -8.38
CA GLU A 97 -12.08 -15.01 -9.05
C GLU A 97 -13.35 -14.90 -8.16
N PRO A 98 -14.56 -14.85 -8.76
CA PRO A 98 -15.79 -14.43 -8.09
C PRO A 98 -16.66 -15.62 -7.64
N ALA A 99 -17.02 -15.68 -6.36
CA ALA A 99 -18.14 -16.49 -5.82
C ALA A 99 -18.20 -16.30 -4.29
N LYS A 100 -19.28 -15.95 -3.58
CA LYS A 100 -20.73 -15.85 -3.79
C LYS A 100 -21.30 -14.91 -2.70
N PRO A 101 -22.42 -14.19 -2.93
CA PRO A 101 -23.18 -13.54 -1.87
C PRO A 101 -24.15 -14.56 -1.22
N TYR A 102 -24.06 -14.78 0.09
CA TYR A 102 -25.10 -15.50 0.83
C TYR A 102 -25.90 -14.53 1.70
N PHE A 103 -27.15 -14.36 1.29
CA PHE A 103 -28.25 -13.73 2.01
C PHE A 103 -28.60 -14.53 3.28
N HIS A 104 -28.86 -13.83 4.37
CA HIS A 104 -29.63 -14.34 5.50
C HIS A 104 -31.13 -14.07 5.26
N PRO A 105 -32.01 -15.07 5.42
CA PRO A 105 -33.38 -14.79 5.85
C PRO A 105 -33.86 -15.67 7.02
N LYS A 106 -34.45 -14.97 8.00
CA LYS A 106 -35.51 -15.33 8.97
C LYS A 106 -35.84 -16.81 9.23
N GLN A 107 -35.84 -17.21 10.50
CA GLN A 107 -36.88 -18.09 11.06
C GLN A 107 -37.06 -17.89 12.57
N THR A 108 -38.33 -17.89 12.96
CA THR A 108 -38.93 -17.73 14.29
C THR A 108 -39.15 -19.10 14.97
N SER A 109 -39.55 -19.06 16.25
CA SER A 109 -40.18 -20.14 17.07
C SER A 109 -39.22 -20.87 18.03
N THR A 110 -39.52 -21.23 19.30
CA THR A 110 -40.71 -21.14 20.20
C THR A 110 -40.31 -21.68 21.59
N SER A 111 -40.98 -21.22 22.67
CA SER A 111 -41.27 -21.92 23.96
C SER A 111 -40.10 -22.12 24.95
N SER A 112 -40.18 -21.96 26.28
CA SER A 112 -41.29 -22.14 27.26
C SER A 112 -40.98 -21.52 28.64
N MET A 113 -42.04 -20.91 29.24
CA MET A 113 -42.49 -20.90 30.66
C MET A 113 -41.57 -20.40 31.79
N VAL A 114 -41.78 -19.20 32.36
CA VAL A 114 -42.71 -18.73 33.42
C VAL A 114 -42.48 -19.29 34.85
N THR A 115 -42.02 -18.41 35.76
CA THR A 115 -42.49 -18.34 37.15
C THR A 115 -42.35 -16.90 37.69
N SER A 116 -43.34 -16.51 38.46
CA SER A 116 -43.82 -15.15 38.75
C SER A 116 -43.31 -14.53 40.07
N LEU A 117 -43.01 -13.22 40.04
CA LEU A 117 -43.48 -12.06 40.89
C LEU A 117 -43.72 -12.22 42.42
N PRO A 118 -43.97 -11.13 43.22
CA PRO A 118 -43.81 -9.66 43.01
C PRO A 118 -43.31 -8.84 44.24
N GLY A 119 -43.07 -7.53 44.02
CA GLY A 119 -43.25 -6.44 45.02
C GLY A 119 -42.00 -5.55 45.18
N ARG A 120 -42.02 -4.21 45.20
CA ARG A 120 -43.09 -3.18 45.30
C ARG A 120 -42.43 -1.78 45.12
N SER A 121 -43.03 -0.92 44.27
CA SER A 121 -43.19 0.58 44.34
C SER A 121 -41.95 1.51 44.53
N ALA A 122 -41.80 2.73 43.98
CA ALA A 122 -42.59 3.63 43.13
C ALA A 122 -41.73 4.82 42.61
N ALA A 123 -42.11 5.36 41.45
CA ALA A 123 -41.95 6.75 40.92
C ALA A 123 -40.56 7.32 40.55
N GLY A 124 -40.28 7.39 39.23
CA GLY A 124 -39.19 8.17 38.63
C GLY A 124 -39.41 8.46 37.13
N GLN A 125 -39.32 9.75 36.78
CA GLN A 125 -38.91 10.41 35.52
C GLN A 125 -39.63 10.19 34.17
N GLN A 126 -39.93 11.33 33.53
CA GLN A 126 -40.46 11.54 32.18
C GLN A 126 -39.34 11.88 31.15
N GLN A 127 -39.55 11.42 29.91
CA GLN A 127 -39.14 11.92 28.56
C GLN A 127 -37.63 12.06 28.22
N LEU A 128 -37.04 11.25 27.31
CA LEU A 128 -37.17 11.14 25.83
C LEU A 128 -36.55 12.33 25.04
N GLU A 129 -35.47 12.10 24.28
CA GLU A 129 -35.41 12.14 22.79
C GLU A 129 -33.96 12.24 22.20
N ASN A 130 -33.81 11.67 21.00
CA ASN A 130 -32.73 11.49 20.01
C ASN A 130 -31.63 12.56 19.79
N GLY A 131 -30.48 12.13 19.24
CA GLY A 131 -29.53 13.03 18.58
C GLY A 131 -28.41 12.33 17.77
N GLN A 132 -28.69 11.97 16.52
CA GLN A 132 -27.66 11.66 15.51
C GLN A 132 -26.97 12.97 15.07
N ARG A 133 -25.65 13.09 15.24
CA ARG A 133 -24.87 14.23 14.74
C ARG A 133 -24.21 13.89 13.40
N SER A 134 -24.81 14.38 12.31
CA SER A 134 -24.18 14.54 11.01
C SER A 134 -23.50 15.91 10.94
N THR A 135 -22.23 15.95 10.55
CA THR A 135 -21.45 17.18 10.35
C THR A 135 -21.35 17.49 8.85
N SER A 136 -22.38 18.13 8.29
CA SER A 136 -22.29 18.76 6.98
C SER A 136 -23.00 20.12 7.01
N SER A 137 -22.28 21.15 7.43
CA SER A 137 -22.70 22.54 7.32
C SER A 137 -21.57 23.38 6.73
N LEU A 138 -21.48 23.39 5.40
CA LEU A 138 -20.79 24.43 4.64
C LEU A 138 -21.76 25.61 4.43
N PRO A 139 -21.31 26.87 4.55
CA PRO A 139 -22.15 28.04 4.33
C PRO A 139 -22.34 28.29 2.83
N THR A 140 -23.59 28.15 2.35
CA THR A 140 -23.98 28.56 0.99
C THR A 140 -24.32 30.04 1.01
N TYR A 141 -23.55 30.85 0.26
CA TYR A 141 -23.84 32.26 0.01
C TYR A 141 -25.20 32.41 -0.68
N ALA A 142 -26.10 33.18 -0.07
CA ALA A 142 -27.28 33.69 -0.74
C ALA A 142 -26.84 34.76 -1.76
N SER A 143 -27.10 34.52 -3.05
CA SER A 143 -27.11 35.59 -4.04
C SER A 143 -28.47 35.57 -4.71
N ALA A 144 -29.22 36.62 -4.42
CA ALA A 144 -30.56 36.90 -4.87
C ALA A 144 -30.59 37.32 -6.35
N GLY A 145 -31.73 37.06 -6.98
CA GLY A 145 -32.13 37.63 -8.27
C GLY A 145 -31.52 36.90 -9.47
N GLY A 146 -32.24 36.48 -10.49
CA GLY A 146 -33.62 36.73 -10.86
C GLY A 146 -33.74 36.23 -12.30
N VAL A 147 -34.76 35.42 -12.54
CA VAL A 147 -35.57 35.32 -13.75
C VAL A 147 -34.94 35.43 -15.15
N THR A 148 -35.28 34.43 -15.97
CA THR A 148 -35.42 34.44 -17.44
C THR A 148 -34.18 34.31 -18.32
N GLY A 149 -34.11 33.18 -19.00
CA GLY A 149 -34.10 33.16 -20.47
C GLY A 149 -32.74 33.29 -21.19
N THR A 150 -32.57 32.37 -22.14
CA THR A 150 -31.72 32.46 -23.35
C THR A 150 -30.25 32.02 -23.26
N LEU A 151 -29.97 31.07 -24.16
CA LEU A 151 -28.68 30.49 -24.45
C LEU A 151 -27.69 31.58 -24.88
N GLY A 152 -26.54 31.66 -24.21
CA GLY A 152 -25.50 32.63 -24.53
C GLY A 152 -24.15 32.19 -23.99
N ARG A 153 -23.33 31.67 -24.90
CA ARG A 153 -21.95 31.19 -24.73
C ARG A 153 -21.06 32.26 -24.09
N ASN A 154 -20.95 32.30 -22.77
CA ASN A 154 -20.02 33.18 -22.05
C ASN A 154 -18.69 32.47 -21.80
N THR A 155 -17.79 32.53 -22.79
CA THR A 155 -16.35 32.22 -22.73
C THR A 155 -15.56 33.19 -21.85
N ARG A 156 -16.17 33.74 -20.78
CA ARG A 156 -15.57 34.76 -19.91
C ARG A 156 -15.43 34.33 -18.44
N ARG A 157 -15.56 33.04 -18.12
CA ARG A 157 -15.18 32.57 -16.78
C ARG A 157 -13.67 32.41 -16.72
N PRO A 158 -12.95 33.19 -15.89
CA PRO A 158 -11.55 32.93 -15.63
C PRO A 158 -11.40 31.52 -15.03
N PRO A 159 -10.27 30.83 -15.27
CA PRO A 159 -10.01 29.55 -14.66
C PRO A 159 -10.08 29.65 -13.13
N PRO A 160 -10.49 28.57 -12.43
CA PRO A 160 -10.49 28.55 -10.97
C PRO A 160 -9.12 28.96 -10.43
N PRO A 161 -9.05 29.80 -9.37
CA PRO A 161 -7.78 30.18 -8.78
C PRO A 161 -7.02 28.93 -8.31
N ASP A 162 -5.70 28.95 -8.47
CA ASP A 162 -4.82 27.88 -8.00
C ASP A 162 -5.05 27.63 -6.49
N TYR A 163 -5.17 26.35 -6.12
CA TYR A 163 -5.47 25.92 -4.75
C TYR A 163 -4.47 26.50 -3.75
N MET A 164 -3.19 26.60 -4.12
CA MET A 164 -2.16 27.18 -3.27
C MET A 164 -2.42 28.67 -3.03
N SER A 165 -2.76 29.43 -4.07
CA SER A 165 -3.12 30.86 -3.95
C SER A 165 -4.34 31.10 -3.07
N VAL A 166 -5.35 30.22 -3.13
CA VAL A 166 -6.54 30.33 -2.26
C VAL A 166 -6.19 30.04 -0.80
N MET A 167 -5.38 29.00 -0.57
CA MET A 167 -4.96 28.62 0.79
C MET A 167 -4.03 29.65 1.42
N GLU A 168 -3.10 30.24 0.66
CA GLU A 168 -2.25 31.34 1.14
C GLU A 168 -3.08 32.58 1.48
N LYS A 169 -4.02 32.99 0.62
CA LYS A 169 -4.94 34.09 0.92
C LYS A 169 -5.75 33.81 2.19
N LYS A 170 -6.25 32.57 2.37
CA LYS A 170 -6.99 32.20 3.58
C LYS A 170 -6.12 32.25 4.85
N ASN A 171 -4.85 31.85 4.75
CA ASN A 171 -3.89 31.98 5.85
C ASN A 171 -3.55 33.44 6.16
N ILE A 172 -3.42 34.31 5.14
CA ILE A 172 -3.21 35.75 5.33
C ILE A 172 -4.43 36.39 5.98
N THR A 173 -5.65 36.09 5.50
CA THR A 173 -6.89 36.64 6.06
C THR A 173 -7.13 36.18 7.50
N MET A 174 -6.81 34.93 7.85
CA MET A 174 -6.90 34.43 9.23
C MET A 174 -5.75 34.93 10.11
N GLY A 175 -4.57 35.19 9.55
CA GLY A 175 -3.40 35.70 10.28
C GLY A 175 -3.46 37.21 10.56
N ALA A 176 -4.26 37.97 9.82
CA ALA A 176 -4.42 39.42 10.00
C ALA A 176 -5.40 39.80 11.13
N ALA A 177 -6.27 38.88 11.58
CA ALA A 177 -7.10 39.07 12.75
C ALA A 177 -6.28 38.78 14.02
N THR A 178 -5.53 39.79 14.47
CA THR A 178 -4.99 39.97 15.84
C THR A 178 -5.03 38.72 16.73
N ILE A 179 -4.11 37.78 16.50
CA ILE A 179 -3.67 36.88 17.57
C ILE A 179 -2.59 37.69 18.30
N PRO A 180 -2.81 38.11 19.57
CA PRO A 180 -1.75 38.71 20.36
C PRO A 180 -0.55 37.78 20.30
N GLN A 181 0.64 38.37 20.14
CA GLN A 181 1.89 37.60 20.10
C GLN A 181 1.88 36.54 21.20
N LYS A 182 2.35 35.35 20.84
CA LYS A 182 2.43 34.14 21.67
C LYS A 182 3.14 34.38 23.04
N ASP A 183 3.80 35.52 23.17
CA ASP A 183 4.55 35.93 24.34
C ASP A 183 3.68 36.63 25.43
N ASP A 184 2.41 36.95 25.16
CA ASP A 184 1.54 37.66 26.12
C ASP A 184 0.71 36.75 27.04
N PHE A 185 0.75 35.43 26.83
CA PHE A 185 0.01 34.45 27.66
C PHE A 185 0.80 33.91 28.87
N ASP A 186 2.09 34.22 28.98
CA ASP A 186 2.94 33.73 30.09
C ASP A 186 2.79 34.55 31.38
N CYS A 187 1.91 35.56 31.42
CA CYS A 187 1.68 36.41 32.59
C CYS A 187 0.36 36.12 33.35
N PHE A 188 -0.33 35.00 33.09
CA PHE A 188 -1.41 34.56 33.98
C PHE A 188 -0.80 33.97 35.25
N LYS A 189 -0.64 34.80 36.28
CA LYS A 189 0.04 34.40 37.51
C LYS A 189 -0.72 33.24 38.13
N ARG A 190 0.02 32.20 38.52
CA ARG A 190 -0.44 31.01 39.26
C ARG A 190 -1.30 31.35 40.50
N ALA A 191 -1.24 32.59 40.99
CA ALA A 191 -2.09 33.14 42.04
C ALA A 191 -3.56 33.33 41.64
N ASP A 192 -3.85 33.71 40.39
CA ASP A 192 -5.22 33.94 39.92
C ASP A 192 -5.98 32.63 39.74
N VAL A 193 -5.29 31.59 39.27
CA VAL A 193 -5.81 30.22 39.18
C VAL A 193 -6.19 29.67 40.56
N LYS A 194 -5.40 29.98 41.60
CA LYS A 194 -5.68 29.57 42.98
C LYS A 194 -6.90 30.29 43.56
N LYS A 195 -7.01 31.59 43.32
CA LYS A 195 -8.16 32.41 43.78
C LYS A 195 -9.46 32.00 43.10
N LEU A 196 -9.41 31.67 41.82
CA LEU A 196 -10.56 31.14 41.08
C LEU A 196 -10.95 29.72 41.54
N SER A 197 -9.96 28.87 41.86
CA SER A 197 -10.22 27.51 42.36
C SER A 197 -10.92 27.48 43.72
N GLU A 198 -10.82 28.53 44.53
CA GLU A 198 -11.51 28.66 45.81
C GLU A 198 -12.95 29.17 45.68
N THR A 199 -13.31 29.79 44.55
CA THR A 199 -14.65 30.33 44.28
C THR A 199 -15.51 29.45 43.38
N MET A 200 -14.94 28.42 42.74
CA MET A 200 -15.67 27.57 41.81
C MET A 200 -16.38 26.42 42.52
N ASN A 201 -17.63 26.20 42.13
CA ASN A 201 -18.41 25.06 42.61
C ASN A 201 -17.71 23.77 42.15
N GLN A 202 -17.64 22.74 43.00
CA GLN A 202 -16.92 21.49 42.68
C GLN A 202 -17.41 20.86 41.37
N GLN A 203 -18.69 21.06 41.03
CA GLN A 203 -19.28 20.62 39.77
C GLN A 203 -18.70 21.35 38.56
N GLU A 204 -18.49 22.67 38.65
CA GLU A 204 -17.88 23.45 37.57
C GLU A 204 -16.43 23.00 37.37
N VAL A 205 -15.67 22.81 38.45
CA VAL A 205 -14.30 22.28 38.38
C VAL A 205 -14.26 20.92 37.67
N ALA A 206 -15.23 20.05 37.96
CA ALA A 206 -15.35 18.76 37.28
C ALA A 206 -15.65 18.92 35.77
N GLU A 207 -16.54 19.83 35.38
CA GLU A 207 -16.83 20.12 33.97
C GLU A 207 -15.60 20.69 33.24
N TYR A 208 -14.86 21.61 33.85
CA TYR A 208 -13.63 22.15 33.26
C TYR A 208 -12.54 21.07 33.09
N LEU A 209 -12.40 20.15 34.04
CA LEU A 209 -11.45 19.03 33.92
C LEU A 209 -11.82 18.08 32.78
N VAL A 210 -13.11 17.81 32.56
CA VAL A 210 -13.60 17.03 31.41
C VAL A 210 -13.29 17.75 30.10
N GLN A 211 -13.57 19.06 30.02
CA GLN A 211 -13.26 19.87 28.82
C GLN A 211 -11.75 19.97 28.55
N GLU A 212 -10.91 20.07 29.59
CA GLU A 212 -9.45 20.07 29.43
C GLU A 212 -8.95 18.73 28.87
N GLU A 213 -9.50 17.61 29.34
CA GLU A 213 -9.15 16.28 28.82
C GLU A 213 -9.62 16.11 27.37
N GLU A 214 -10.82 16.57 27.02
CA GLU A 214 -11.30 16.62 25.63
C GLU A 214 -10.39 17.47 24.74
N LEU A 215 -9.97 18.65 25.21
CA LEU A 215 -9.04 19.53 24.49
C LEU A 215 -7.67 18.86 24.29
N ARG A 216 -7.14 18.18 25.33
CA ARG A 216 -5.90 17.40 25.23
C ARG A 216 -6.03 16.28 24.22
N GLN A 217 -7.18 15.59 24.19
CA GLN A 217 -7.44 14.54 23.22
C GLN A 217 -7.52 15.08 21.79
N LEU A 218 -8.22 16.18 21.55
CA LEU A 218 -8.30 16.85 20.25
C LEU A 218 -6.93 17.37 19.78
N LEU A 219 -6.13 17.96 20.67
CA LEU A 219 -4.79 18.44 20.34
C LEU A 219 -3.85 17.28 19.98
N LYS A 220 -3.99 16.14 20.67
CA LYS A 220 -3.28 14.89 20.31
C LYS A 220 -3.71 14.37 18.94
N GLN A 221 -5.01 14.39 18.63
CA GLN A 221 -5.52 14.03 17.30
C GLN A 221 -5.00 14.96 16.21
N GLN A 222 -5.05 16.28 16.43
CA GLN A 222 -4.52 17.28 15.48
C GLN A 222 -3.02 17.07 15.25
N LYS A 223 -2.24 16.81 16.31
CA LYS A 223 -0.80 16.51 16.20
C LYS A 223 -0.55 15.23 15.40
N ASN A 224 -1.36 14.19 15.64
CA ASN A 224 -1.28 12.94 14.89
C ASN A 224 -1.58 13.15 13.40
N LEU A 225 -2.67 13.84 13.08
CA LEU A 225 -3.01 14.17 11.69
C LEU A 225 -1.93 15.02 11.01
N ARG A 226 -1.36 16.01 11.71
CA ARG A 226 -0.25 16.80 11.17
C ARG A 226 1.01 15.96 10.93
N ALA A 227 1.30 14.99 11.80
CA ALA A 227 2.44 14.09 11.62
C ALA A 227 2.26 13.23 10.36
N ILE A 228 1.04 12.75 10.09
CA ILE A 228 0.71 11.95 8.90
C ILE A 228 0.69 12.81 7.62
N LEU A 229 0.13 14.02 7.69
CA LEU A 229 -0.02 14.88 6.51
C LEU A 229 1.27 15.62 6.11
N LYS A 230 2.17 15.91 7.05
CA LYS A 230 3.43 16.62 6.74
C LYS A 230 4.29 15.90 5.70
N PRO A 231 4.57 14.59 5.80
CA PRO A 231 5.25 13.84 4.74
C PRO A 231 4.51 13.91 3.41
N MET A 232 3.18 13.82 3.42
CA MET A 232 2.37 13.86 2.20
C MET A 232 2.38 15.24 1.52
N ILE A 233 2.50 16.32 2.28
CA ILE A 233 2.65 17.69 1.76
C ILE A 233 4.10 17.96 1.30
N ALA A 234 5.10 17.44 2.03
CA ALA A 234 6.51 17.60 1.69
C ALA A 234 6.92 16.79 0.46
N ALA A 235 6.30 15.63 0.25
CA ALA A 235 6.47 14.84 -0.96
C ALA A 235 5.83 15.56 -2.15
N ASN A 236 6.64 15.97 -3.12
CA ASN A 236 6.19 16.60 -4.35
C ASN A 236 5.56 15.56 -5.30
N TRP A 237 4.47 14.94 -4.86
CA TRP A 237 3.76 13.87 -5.56
C TRP A 237 3.44 14.19 -7.02
N PRO A 238 3.04 15.41 -7.41
CA PRO A 238 2.82 15.73 -8.82
C PRO A 238 4.09 15.57 -9.69
N GLN A 239 5.25 15.99 -9.17
CA GLN A 239 6.51 15.83 -9.88
C GLN A 239 6.99 14.37 -9.87
N GLN A 240 6.85 13.66 -8.75
CA GLN A 240 7.19 12.24 -8.67
C GLN A 240 6.32 11.41 -9.62
N TYR A 241 5.02 11.69 -9.68
CA TYR A 241 4.10 11.04 -10.61
C TYR A 241 4.50 11.30 -12.07
N GLN A 242 4.84 12.55 -12.43
CA GLN A 242 5.34 12.86 -13.78
C GLN A 242 6.65 12.13 -14.10
N LEU A 243 7.57 12.02 -13.13
CA LEU A 243 8.82 11.28 -13.30
C LEU A 243 8.54 9.78 -13.52
N GLU A 244 7.63 9.20 -12.74
CA GLU A 244 7.25 7.79 -12.86
C GLU A 244 6.51 7.51 -14.17
N LEU A 245 5.66 8.44 -14.62
CA LEU A 245 5.03 8.39 -15.93
C LEU A 245 6.07 8.37 -17.07
N LYS A 246 7.11 9.20 -16.98
CA LYS A 246 8.24 9.21 -17.94
C LYS A 246 9.00 7.88 -17.93
N LYS A 247 9.27 7.29 -16.76
CA LYS A 247 9.89 5.96 -16.65
C LYS A 247 9.01 4.89 -17.27
N SER A 248 7.71 4.89 -16.98
CA SER A 248 6.74 3.95 -17.56
C SER A 248 6.68 4.06 -19.09
N HIS A 249 6.67 5.27 -19.65
CA HIS A 249 6.72 5.47 -21.10
C HIS A 249 8.02 4.97 -21.71
N LYS A 250 9.18 5.21 -21.07
CA LYS A 250 10.48 4.68 -21.52
C LYS A 250 10.48 3.15 -21.54
N LEU A 251 9.93 2.51 -20.50
CA LEU A 251 9.82 1.06 -20.41
C LEU A 251 8.90 0.50 -21.51
N LYS A 252 7.73 1.12 -21.73
CA LYS A 252 6.81 0.74 -22.80
C LYS A 252 7.45 0.87 -24.19
N ALA A 253 8.22 1.92 -24.44
CA ALA A 253 8.95 2.10 -25.70
C ALA A 253 10.03 1.02 -25.88
N SER A 254 10.76 0.68 -24.81
CA SER A 254 11.75 -0.41 -24.83
C SER A 254 11.09 -1.76 -25.14
N LEU A 255 9.92 -2.05 -24.54
CA LEU A 255 9.16 -3.27 -24.81
C LEU A 255 8.67 -3.32 -26.27
N ALA A 256 8.18 -2.20 -26.81
CA ALA A 256 7.79 -2.13 -28.22
C ALA A 256 8.97 -2.42 -29.16
N ALA A 257 10.15 -1.86 -28.86
CA ALA A 257 11.36 -2.10 -29.65
C ALA A 257 11.83 -3.56 -29.59
N THR A 258 11.80 -4.20 -28.40
CA THR A 258 12.16 -5.63 -28.28
C THR A 258 11.16 -6.53 -29.00
N LYS A 259 9.87 -6.19 -28.96
CA LYS A 259 8.82 -6.91 -29.71
C LYS A 259 9.04 -6.79 -31.22
N GLU A 260 9.40 -5.61 -31.73
CA GLU A 260 9.72 -5.40 -33.14
C GLU A 260 10.96 -6.20 -33.56
N ALA A 261 12.02 -6.21 -32.74
CA ALA A 261 13.22 -7.01 -32.98
C ALA A 261 12.91 -8.51 -33.05
N ILE A 262 12.08 -9.03 -32.14
CA ILE A 262 11.63 -10.43 -32.16
C ILE A 262 10.87 -10.76 -33.45
N ASN A 263 9.95 -9.88 -33.87
CA ASN A 263 9.21 -10.07 -35.11
C ASN A 263 10.12 -10.07 -36.35
N LYS A 264 11.15 -9.19 -36.37
CA LYS A 264 12.16 -9.17 -37.43
C LYS A 264 12.94 -10.48 -37.49
N THR A 265 13.47 -10.94 -36.35
CA THR A 265 14.18 -12.23 -36.27
C THR A 265 13.29 -13.39 -36.72
N ARG A 266 12.01 -13.39 -36.35
CA ARG A 266 11.06 -14.41 -36.80
C ARG A 266 10.88 -14.40 -38.32
N SER A 267 10.82 -13.22 -38.94
CA SER A 267 10.74 -13.09 -40.41
C SER A 267 12.03 -13.55 -41.09
N ASP A 268 13.19 -13.26 -40.50
CA ASP A 268 14.49 -13.70 -41.04
C ASP A 268 14.62 -15.23 -40.96
N ILE A 269 14.17 -15.85 -39.86
CA ILE A 269 14.11 -17.32 -39.72
C ILE A 269 13.23 -17.93 -40.81
N LEU A 270 12.01 -17.40 -41.02
CA LEU A 270 11.11 -17.90 -42.08
C LEU A 270 11.74 -17.78 -43.48
N ARG A 271 12.49 -16.72 -43.76
CA ARG A 271 13.22 -16.57 -45.03
C ARG A 271 14.31 -17.63 -45.18
N VAL A 272 15.06 -17.90 -44.10
CA VAL A 272 16.11 -18.94 -44.10
C VAL A 272 15.51 -20.32 -44.31
N GLU A 273 14.41 -20.65 -43.62
CA GLU A 273 13.68 -21.90 -43.79
C GLU A 273 13.21 -22.11 -45.23
N GLU A 274 12.75 -21.05 -45.91
CA GLU A 274 12.35 -21.15 -47.31
C GLU A 274 13.55 -21.43 -48.23
N THR A 275 14.66 -20.74 -48.02
CA THR A 275 15.89 -21.00 -48.79
C THR A 275 16.44 -22.41 -48.54
N GLU A 276 16.29 -22.93 -47.32
CA GLU A 276 16.67 -24.30 -46.97
C GLU A 276 15.80 -25.32 -47.71
N LYS A 277 14.47 -25.10 -47.78
CA LYS A 277 13.56 -25.95 -48.57
C LYS A 277 13.90 -25.93 -50.06
N ASP A 278 14.19 -24.77 -50.62
CA ASP A 278 14.61 -24.64 -52.02
C ASP A 278 15.91 -25.40 -52.30
N LEU A 279 16.89 -25.31 -51.39
CA LEU A 279 18.14 -26.06 -51.48
C LEU A 279 17.90 -27.57 -51.34
N MET A 280 17.02 -28.01 -50.43
CA MET A 280 16.64 -29.41 -50.28
C MET A 280 15.95 -29.95 -51.54
N LYS A 281 15.11 -29.13 -52.20
CA LYS A 281 14.49 -29.50 -53.48
C LYS A 281 15.54 -29.65 -54.58
N LYS A 282 16.49 -28.72 -54.69
CA LYS A 282 17.60 -28.81 -55.65
C LYS A 282 18.48 -30.04 -55.39
N LEU A 283 18.80 -30.35 -54.12
CA LEU A 283 19.54 -31.56 -53.77
C LEU A 283 18.79 -32.83 -54.17
N ALA A 284 17.46 -32.86 -54.01
CA ALA A 284 16.64 -33.99 -54.46
C ALA A 284 16.59 -34.11 -55.99
N GLU A 285 16.64 -32.99 -56.72
CA GLU A 285 16.73 -32.97 -58.20
C GLU A 285 18.10 -33.47 -58.67
N PHE A 286 19.21 -33.04 -58.06
CA PHE A 286 20.55 -33.56 -58.36
C PHE A 286 20.67 -35.05 -58.05
N LYS A 287 20.16 -35.51 -56.91
CA LYS A 287 20.14 -36.93 -56.56
C LYS A 287 19.39 -37.79 -57.60
N LYS A 288 18.31 -37.26 -58.19
CA LYS A 288 17.59 -37.94 -59.28
C LYS A 288 18.36 -37.93 -60.61
N GLN A 289 19.19 -36.93 -60.86
CA GLN A 289 20.04 -36.89 -62.06
C GLN A 289 21.14 -37.95 -61.98
N ASP A 290 21.77 -38.09 -60.80
CA ASP A 290 22.79 -39.12 -60.58
C ASP A 290 22.22 -40.54 -60.76
N GLU A 291 21.00 -40.81 -60.29
CA GLU A 291 20.33 -42.12 -60.49
C GLU A 291 19.95 -42.42 -61.95
N ASN A 292 19.92 -41.43 -62.85
CA ASN A 292 19.60 -41.62 -64.27
C ASN A 292 20.84 -41.51 -65.20
N GLY A 293 22.04 -41.32 -64.64
CA GLY A 293 23.24 -40.88 -65.36
C GLY A 293 24.44 -41.81 -65.30
N ASP A 294 24.26 -43.11 -65.06
CA ASP A 294 25.35 -44.11 -64.93
C ASP A 294 26.12 -44.43 -66.25
N GLU A 295 26.01 -43.60 -67.28
CA GLU A 295 26.83 -43.68 -68.49
C GLU A 295 27.48 -42.32 -68.80
N ASN A 296 28.48 -41.94 -68.01
CA ASN A 296 29.70 -41.18 -68.39
C ASN A 296 30.34 -40.56 -67.14
N SER A 297 31.07 -41.39 -66.40
CA SER A 297 31.94 -40.98 -65.31
C SER A 297 33.22 -40.38 -65.90
N GLU A 298 33.29 -39.05 -65.99
CA GLU A 298 34.57 -38.33 -66.02
C GLU A 298 34.60 -37.29 -64.91
N VAL A 299 35.36 -37.67 -63.89
CA VAL A 299 35.75 -36.93 -62.70
C VAL A 299 36.45 -35.64 -63.12
N LEU A 300 35.84 -34.49 -62.85
CA LEU A 300 36.53 -33.21 -62.78
C LEU A 300 36.48 -32.69 -61.35
N GLU A 301 37.44 -33.17 -60.56
CA GLU A 301 37.89 -32.49 -59.34
C GLU A 301 38.33 -31.08 -59.72
N THR A 302 37.54 -30.07 -59.34
CA THR A 302 38.00 -28.69 -59.27
C THR A 302 38.12 -28.30 -57.82
N SER A 303 39.37 -28.37 -57.35
CA SER A 303 39.84 -27.72 -56.12
C SER A 303 39.38 -26.25 -56.11
N PHE A 304 38.55 -25.89 -55.12
CA PHE A 304 38.39 -24.51 -54.69
C PHE A 304 38.98 -24.40 -53.28
N ASP A 305 40.23 -23.93 -53.27
CA ASP A 305 40.98 -23.55 -52.09
C ASP A 305 40.79 -22.05 -51.82
N LEU A 306 40.89 -21.70 -50.53
CA LEU A 306 41.13 -20.36 -49.97
C LEU A 306 39.99 -19.32 -49.99
N GLY A 307 39.54 -18.97 -48.79
CA GLY A 307 38.76 -17.75 -48.57
C GLY A 307 38.33 -17.48 -47.13
N CYS A 308 39.13 -17.87 -46.14
CA CYS A 308 38.87 -17.56 -44.72
C CYS A 308 38.90 -16.04 -44.51
N SER A 309 37.74 -15.41 -44.29
CA SER A 309 37.67 -14.04 -43.77
C SER A 309 36.70 -14.01 -42.59
N GLY A 310 37.27 -13.92 -41.40
CA GLY A 310 36.55 -13.82 -40.15
C GLY A 310 35.79 -12.50 -40.05
N THR A 311 34.53 -12.58 -39.68
CA THR A 311 33.80 -11.43 -39.12
C THR A 311 33.63 -11.66 -37.63
N SER A 312 34.46 -10.92 -36.90
CA SER A 312 34.50 -10.74 -35.46
C SER A 312 33.11 -10.44 -34.87
N THR A 313 32.76 -11.18 -33.81
CA THR A 313 31.73 -10.84 -32.84
C THR A 313 32.25 -9.77 -31.86
N PRO A 314 31.52 -8.67 -31.62
CA PRO A 314 31.83 -7.79 -30.50
C PRO A 314 31.14 -8.30 -29.22
N LEU A 315 31.96 -8.78 -28.28
CA LEU A 315 31.63 -8.87 -26.85
C LEU A 315 31.26 -7.46 -26.35
N THR A 316 30.00 -7.27 -25.97
CA THR A 316 29.58 -6.10 -25.21
C THR A 316 29.56 -6.46 -23.73
N VAL A 317 30.63 -6.08 -23.04
CA VAL A 317 30.70 -5.98 -21.58
C VAL A 317 29.99 -4.69 -21.19
N ILE A 318 28.95 -4.78 -20.38
CA ILE A 318 28.39 -3.63 -19.66
C ILE A 318 28.48 -3.95 -18.17
N ALA A 319 29.19 -3.08 -17.49
CA ALA A 319 29.27 -2.93 -16.04
C ALA A 319 27.98 -2.36 -15.45
#